data_AF-A0A968KMB8-F1
#
_entry.id   AF-A0A968KMB8-F1
#
_cell.length_a   1.000
_cell.length_b   1.000
_cell.length_c   1.000
_cell.angle_alpha   90.00
_cell.angle_beta   90.00
_cell.angle_gamma   90.00
#
_symmetry.space_group_name_H-M   'P 1'
#
loop_
_entity.id
_entity.type
_entity.pdbx_description
1 polymer ?
#
loop_
_entity_poly.entity_id
_entity_poly.type
_entity_poly.pdbx_seq_one_letter_code
_entity_poly.pdbx_strand_id
1 'polypeptide(L)' 'MDFLTRFKNNLKSDTELDCFHQCLLPHSGVMYRSAYRLCMNKQDAEDLVQETFFFAIKNFHQLKDRTKSKYWLFSILRN' A
#
# COMPACT_ATOMS: atom_id res chain seq x y z
N MET A 1 -3.30 2.17 12.16
CA MET A 1 -2.66 1.21 11.22
C MET A 1 -3.17 -0.22 11.39
N ASP A 2 -4.17 -0.46 12.23
CA ASP A 2 -4.77 -1.78 12.46
C ASP A 2 -5.26 -2.47 11.18
N PHE A 3 -5.63 -1.69 10.16
CA PHE A 3 -5.97 -2.24 8.84
C PHE A 3 -4.80 -3.00 8.20
N LEU A 4 -3.53 -2.60 8.36
CA LEU A 4 -2.38 -3.32 7.79
C LEU A 4 -2.24 -4.71 8.40
N THR A 5 -2.55 -4.84 9.68
CA THR A 5 -2.57 -6.13 10.39
C THR A 5 -3.68 -7.02 9.85
N ARG A 6 -4.89 -6.47 9.68
CA ARG A 6 -6.03 -7.20 9.08
C ARG A 6 -5.73 -7.57 7.62
N PHE A 7 -5.10 -6.66 6.89
CA PHE A 7 -4.77 -6.82 5.49
C PHE A 7 -3.72 -7.91 5.32
N LYS A 8 -2.66 -7.92 6.14
CA LYS A 8 -1.67 -9.01 6.20
C LYS A 8 -2.34 -10.37 6.38
N ASN A 9 -3.34 -10.48 7.25
CA ASN A 9 -4.04 -11.73 7.53
C ASN A 9 -4.89 -12.25 6.34
N ASN A 10 -5.16 -11.40 5.34
CA ASN A 10 -5.91 -11.78 4.15
C ASN A 10 -5.00 -12.26 2.99
N LEU A 11 -3.68 -12.15 3.12
CA LEU A 11 -2.73 -12.62 2.12
C LEU A 11 -2.58 -14.15 2.22
N LYS A 12 -2.73 -14.84 1.09
CA LYS A 12 -2.82 -16.32 1.05
C LYS A 12 -1.52 -17.00 0.66
N SER A 13 -0.62 -16.30 -0.04
CA SER A 13 0.65 -16.87 -0.51
C SER A 13 1.87 -16.24 0.18
N ASP A 14 2.90 -17.06 0.39
CA ASP A 14 4.17 -16.62 0.98
C ASP A 14 4.82 -15.51 0.13
N THR A 15 4.71 -15.60 -1.20
CA THR A 15 5.24 -14.58 -2.12
C THR A 15 4.56 -13.21 -1.97
N GLU A 16 3.22 -13.18 -1.80
CA GLU A 16 2.48 -11.93 -1.56
C GLU A 16 2.84 -11.33 -0.21
N LEU A 17 3.03 -12.19 0.80
CA LEU A 17 3.41 -11.78 2.13
C LEU A 17 4.82 -11.16 2.16
N ASP A 18 5.79 -11.81 1.51
CA ASP A 18 7.17 -11.31 1.38
C ASP A 18 7.21 -9.97 0.63
N CYS A 19 6.49 -9.89 -0.48
CA CYS A 19 6.30 -8.66 -1.24
C CYS A 19 5.76 -7.54 -0.34
N PHE A 20 4.66 -7.79 0.37
CA PHE A 20 4.04 -6.81 1.26
C PHE A 20 5.03 -6.32 2.31
N HIS A 21 5.74 -7.23 2.97
CA HIS A 21 6.69 -6.89 4.03
C HIS A 21 7.92 -6.12 3.53
N GLN A 22 8.47 -6.47 2.36
CA GLN A 22 9.71 -5.88 1.86
C GLN A 22 9.48 -4.63 1.02
N CYS A 23 8.42 -4.60 0.22
CA CYS A 23 8.22 -3.58 -0.82
C CYS A 23 7.11 -2.59 -0.47
N LEU A 24 6.06 -2.97 0.26
CA LEU A 24 4.90 -2.10 0.50
C LEU A 24 4.87 -1.52 1.93
N LEU A 25 4.91 -2.38 2.94
CA LEU A 25 4.75 -2.03 4.34
C LEU A 25 5.68 -0.90 4.83
N PRO A 26 6.96 -0.83 4.42
CA PRO A 26 7.85 0.27 4.81
C PRO A 26 7.35 1.66 4.40
N HIS A 27 6.52 1.74 3.35
CA HIS A 27 5.99 3.01 2.83
C HIS A 27 4.62 3.37 3.40
N SER A 28 3.99 2.51 4.21
CA SER A 28 2.64 2.74 4.76
C SER A 28 2.49 4.09 5.48
N GLY A 29 3.47 4.47 6.30
CA GLY A 29 3.44 5.73 7.03
C GLY A 29 3.51 6.97 6.12
N VAL A 30 4.29 6.92 5.04
CA VAL A 30 4.36 8.05 4.09
C VAL A 30 3.13 8.10 3.20
N MET A 31 2.58 6.94 2.79
CA MET A 31 1.33 6.87 2.03
C MET A 31 0.17 7.44 2.83
N TYR A 32 0.03 7.08 4.11
CA TYR A 32 -1.01 7.63 4.97
C TYR A 32 -0.89 9.14 5.16
N ARG A 33 0.32 9.67 5.40
CA ARG A 33 0.51 11.12 5.52
C ARG A 33 0.15 11.86 4.23
N SER A 34 0.47 11.28 3.07
CA SER A 34 0.10 11.87 1.79
C SER A 34 -1.40 11.79 1.53
N ALA A 35 -2.02 10.64 1.76
CA ALA A 35 -3.47 10.45 1.67
C ALA A 35 -4.23 11.44 2.58
N TYR A 36 -3.78 11.60 3.82
CA TYR A 36 -4.37 12.53 4.77
C TYR A 36 -4.33 13.99 4.29
N ARG A 37 -3.25 14.40 3.60
CA ARG A 37 -3.17 15.74 3.00
C ARG A 37 -4.13 15.94 1.82
N LEU A 38 -4.53 14.86 1.15
CA LEU A 38 -5.49 14.91 0.03
C LEU A 38 -6.93 14.94 0.54
N CYS A 39 -7.25 14.09 1.51
CA CYS A 39 -8.61 13.91 1.99
C CYS A 39 -8.99 14.87 3.13
N MET A 40 -8.01 15.33 3.92
CA MET A 40 -8.22 16.12 5.16
C MET A 40 -9.15 15.43 6.18
N ASN A 41 -9.33 14.12 6.04
CA ASN A 41 -10.18 13.27 6.87
C ASN A 41 -9.42 11.96 7.13
N LYS A 42 -9.47 11.48 8.38
CA LYS A 42 -8.81 10.24 8.79
C LYS A 42 -9.39 9.01 8.07
N GLN A 43 -10.71 8.89 8.05
CA GLN A 43 -11.41 7.74 7.48
C GLN A 43 -11.11 7.62 5.99
N ASP A 44 -11.31 8.71 5.24
CA ASP A 44 -11.05 8.74 3.80
C ASP A 44 -9.57 8.47 3.48
N ALA A 45 -8.65 8.94 4.32
CA ALA A 45 -7.22 8.64 4.16
C ALA A 45 -6.88 7.17 4.45
N GLU A 46 -7.50 6.56 5.47
CA GLU A 46 -7.34 5.13 5.75
C GLU A 46 -7.91 4.28 4.61
N ASP A 47 -9.05 4.67 4.06
CA ASP A 47 -9.70 3.96 2.95
C ASP A 47 -8.90 4.08 1.65
N LEU A 48 -8.40 5.29 1.32
CA LEU A 48 -7.53 5.50 0.17
C LEU A 48 -6.22 4.70 0.25
N VAL A 49 -5.60 4.61 1.44
CA VAL A 49 -4.39 3.79 1.61
C VAL A 49 -4.72 2.30 1.50
N GLN A 50 -5.85 1.85 2.06
CA GLN A 50 -6.29 0.46 1.92
C GLN A 50 -6.45 0.07 0.44
N GLU A 51 -7.16 0.90 -0.33
CA GLU A 51 -7.37 0.68 -1.76
C GLU A 51 -6.04 0.68 -2.53
N THR A 52 -5.14 1.61 -2.21
CA THR A 52 -3.79 1.68 -2.80
C THR A 52 -3.02 0.38 -2.59
N PHE A 53 -2.98 -0.14 -1.36
CA PHE A 53 -2.26 -1.37 -1.05
C PHE A 53 -2.93 -2.61 -1.65
N PHE A 54 -4.26 -2.63 -1.73
CA PHE A 54 -5.02 -3.67 -2.41
C PHE A 54 -4.65 -3.75 -3.90
N PHE A 55 -4.67 -2.62 -4.61
CA PHE A 55 -4.27 -2.59 -6.02
C PHE A 55 -2.79 -2.86 -6.23
N ALA A 56 -1.93 -2.42 -5.31
CA ALA A 56 -0.49 -2.67 -5.39
C ALA A 56 -0.16 -4.15 -5.24
N ILE A 57 -0.89 -4.93 -4.45
CA ILE A 57 -0.66 -6.37 -4.37
C ILE A 57 -1.22 -7.08 -5.60
N LYS A 58 -2.44 -6.74 -6.01
CA LYS A 58 -3.06 -7.29 -7.22
C LYS A 58 -2.20 -7.08 -8.47
N ASN A 59 -1.53 -5.93 -8.56
CA ASN A 59 -0.69 -5.55 -9.71
C ASN A 59 0.80 -5.67 -9.43
N PHE A 60 1.23 -6.41 -8.40
CA PHE A 60 2.63 -6.43 -8.00
C PHE A 60 3.59 -6.90 -9.11
N HIS A 61 3.12 -7.77 -9.99
CA HIS A 61 3.86 -8.22 -11.17
C HIS A 61 4.29 -7.07 -12.12
N GLN A 62 3.63 -5.91 -12.04
CA GLN A 62 3.99 -4.71 -12.82
C GLN A 62 5.18 -3.96 -12.23
N LEU A 63 5.51 -4.18 -10.94
CA LEU A 63 6.67 -3.58 -10.30
C LEU A 63 7.95 -4.27 -10.79
N LYS A 64 8.57 -3.69 -11.81
CA LYS A 64 9.83 -4.21 -12.39
C LYS A 64 11.03 -4.06 -11.47
N ASP A 65 11.03 -3.03 -10.61
CA ASP A 65 12.15 -2.67 -9.73
C ASP A 65 11.64 -2.43 -8.30
N ARG A 66 12.02 -3.32 -7.39
CA ARG A 66 11.60 -3.29 -5.98
C ARG A 66 12.08 -2.04 -5.26
N THR A 67 13.20 -1.45 -5.67
CA THR A 67 13.73 -0.21 -5.07
C THR A 67 12.85 1.00 -5.37
N LYS A 68 12.05 0.93 -6.45
CA LYS A 68 11.12 1.98 -6.86
C LYS A 68 9.70 1.79 -6.34
N SER A 69 9.48 0.82 -5.46
CA SER A 69 8.18 0.53 -4.83
C SER A 69 7.47 1.76 -4.28
N LYS A 70 8.21 2.69 -3.65
CA LYS A 70 7.64 3.96 -3.15
C LYS A 70 7.00 4.79 -4.25
N TYR A 71 7.71 5.04 -5.35
CA TYR A 71 7.21 5.86 -6.46
C TYR A 71 6.05 5.19 -7.17
N TRP A 72 6.12 3.87 -7.32
CA TRP A 72 5.05 3.08 -7.90
C TRP A 72 3.77 3.13 -7.04
N LEU A 73 3.88 3.01 -5.72
CA LEU A 73 2.75 3.20 -4.81
C LEU A 73 2.13 4.60 -4.92
N PHE A 74 2.95 5.64 -5.08
CA PHE A 74 2.44 6.99 -5.31
C PHE A 74 1.70 7.15 -6.63
N SER A 75 2.06 6.36 -7.66
CA SER A 75 1.32 6.35 -8.92
C SER A 75 -0.06 5.72 -8.75
N ILE A 76 -0.17 4.67 -7.93
CA ILE A 76 -1.46 4.02 -7.61
C ILE A 76 -2.33 4.95 -6.76
N LEU A 77 -1.75 5.60 -5.74
CA LEU A 77 -2.46 6.51 -4.83
C LEU A 77 -3.12 7.70 -5.55
N ARG A 78 -2.62 8.07 -6.73
CA ARG A 78 -3.06 9.23 -7.51
C ARG A 78 -3.94 8.88 -8.72
N ASN A 79 -4.07 7.60 -9.05
CA ASN A 79 -4.95 7.12 -10.11
C ASN A 79 -6.36 6.94 -9.58
#